data_AF-A0A954V905-F1
#
_entry.id   AF-A0A954V905-F1
#
_cell.length_a   1.000
_cell.length_b   1.000
_cell.length_c   1.000
_cell.angle_alpha   90.00
_cell.angle_beta   90.00
_cell.angle_gamma   90.00
#
_symmetry.space_group_name_H-M   'P 1'
#
loop_
_entity.id
_entity.type
_entity.pdbx_description
1 polymer ?
#
loop_
_entity_poly.entity_id
_entity_poly.type
_entity_poly.pdbx_seq_one_letter_code
_entity_poly.pdbx_strand_id
1 'polypeptide(L)'
;TKWNWQREEMEPIVEFEGVTFSRGPTISGDLLGDWREEVVLVAPDAASLRVYTTTIPTDRRLPTLLHDPQYRLGLVWQNVVYNKPCYPSYYLGDGMAEPPRPAIRVAGGGESIAEGD
;
A
#
# COMPACT_ATOMS: atom_id res chain seq x y z
N THR A 1 -13.33 -2.21 -5.93
CA THR A 1 -14.69 -2.47 -5.41
C THR A 1 -14.62 -2.68 -3.89
N LYS A 2 -15.70 -2.46 -3.15
CA LYS A 2 -15.87 -2.74 -1.72
C LYS A 2 -16.94 -3.82 -1.55
N TRP A 3 -16.77 -4.73 -0.61
CA TRP A 3 -17.84 -5.66 -0.24
C TRP A 3 -18.88 -4.96 0.63
N ASN A 4 -20.15 -5.05 0.23
CA ASN A 4 -21.30 -4.71 1.05
C ASN A 4 -21.81 -5.98 1.73
N TRP A 5 -21.52 -6.14 3.03
CA TRP A 5 -21.88 -7.34 3.78
C TRP A 5 -23.38 -7.46 4.11
N GLN A 6 -24.16 -6.38 3.99
CA GLN A 6 -25.61 -6.42 4.21
C GLN A 6 -26.35 -6.93 2.97
N ARG A 7 -25.81 -6.59 1.79
CA ARG A 7 -26.38 -6.95 0.49
C ARG A 7 -25.71 -8.18 -0.14
N GLU A 8 -24.57 -8.59 0.40
CA GLU A 8 -23.70 -9.63 -0.16
C GLU A 8 -23.27 -9.33 -1.61
N GLU A 9 -22.91 -8.07 -1.87
CA GLU A 9 -22.58 -7.57 -3.21
C GLU A 9 -21.25 -6.78 -3.22
N MET A 10 -20.55 -6.78 -4.36
CA MET A 10 -19.38 -5.93 -4.58
C MET A 10 -19.80 -4.60 -5.20
N GLU A 11 -19.52 -3.48 -4.53
CA GLU A 11 -19.81 -2.13 -5.00
C GLU A 11 -18.55 -1.46 -5.58
N PRO A 12 -18.56 -0.92 -6.81
CA PRO A 12 -17.45 -0.14 -7.32
C PRO A 12 -17.14 1.09 -6.45
N ILE A 13 -15.86 1.31 -6.13
CA ILE A 13 -15.39 2.51 -5.40
C ILE A 13 -14.66 3.45 -6.35
N VAL A 14 -13.78 2.87 -7.16
CA VAL A 14 -12.93 3.55 -8.12
C VAL A 14 -12.75 2.64 -9.33
N GLU A 15 -12.75 3.26 -10.51
CA GLU A 15 -12.30 2.66 -11.75
C GLU A 15 -11.10 3.45 -12.24
N PHE A 16 -10.00 2.76 -12.52
CA PHE A 16 -8.80 3.41 -13.01
C PHE A 16 -8.89 3.48 -14.53
N GLU A 17 -8.85 4.70 -15.09
CA GLU A 17 -8.93 4.90 -16.53
C GLU A 17 -7.61 4.59 -17.24
N GLY A 18 -7.69 3.91 -18.39
CA GLY A 18 -6.54 3.73 -19.27
C GLY A 18 -5.47 2.78 -18.71
N VAL A 19 -5.89 1.63 -18.18
CA VAL A 19 -4.97 0.61 -17.67
C VAL A 19 -5.01 -0.64 -18.54
N THR A 20 -3.83 -1.15 -18.89
CA THR A 20 -3.70 -2.41 -19.62
C THR A 20 -3.70 -3.59 -18.63
N PHE A 21 -4.89 -4.01 -18.19
CA PHE A 21 -5.05 -5.13 -17.26
C PHE A 21 -4.71 -6.47 -17.93
N SER A 22 -3.43 -6.86 -17.91
CA SER A 22 -3.07 -8.26 -18.19
C SER A 22 -2.73 -9.07 -16.93
N ARG A 23 -2.20 -8.44 -15.86
CA ARG A 23 -1.68 -9.17 -14.67
C ARG A 23 -1.81 -8.46 -13.30
N GLY A 24 -2.68 -7.46 -13.16
CA GLY A 24 -2.85 -6.68 -11.91
C GLY A 24 -1.94 -5.43 -11.86
N PRO A 25 -1.90 -4.71 -10.72
CA PRO A 25 -1.08 -3.50 -10.59
C PRO A 25 0.42 -3.82 -10.62
N THR A 26 1.25 -2.83 -10.99
CA THR A 26 2.71 -2.96 -10.97
C THR A 26 3.21 -3.14 -9.54
N ILE A 27 2.66 -2.34 -8.61
CA ILE A 27 2.83 -2.50 -7.18
C ILE A 27 1.58 -1.95 -6.47
N SER A 28 1.19 -2.60 -5.39
CA SER A 28 0.13 -2.18 -4.47
C SER A 28 0.68 -2.23 -3.06
N GLY A 29 0.68 -1.12 -2.34
CA GLY A 29 1.11 -1.06 -0.94
C GLY A 29 1.24 0.36 -0.41
N ASP A 30 1.45 0.50 0.90
CA ASP A 30 1.79 1.78 1.55
C ASP A 30 3.17 2.23 1.06
N LEU A 31 3.19 3.31 0.27
CA LEU A 31 4.40 3.90 -0.30
C LEU A 31 4.57 5.37 0.14
N LEU A 32 3.46 6.08 0.35
CA LEU A 32 3.41 7.52 0.63
C LEU A 32 2.26 7.85 1.60
N GLY A 33 2.39 8.95 2.33
CA GLY A 33 1.29 9.47 3.15
C GLY A 33 1.09 8.71 4.45
N ASP A 34 -0.13 8.20 4.68
CA ASP A 34 -0.47 7.44 5.88
C ASP A 34 -0.52 5.93 5.59
N TRP A 35 -1.18 5.15 6.44
CA TRP A 35 -1.15 3.68 6.39
C TRP A 35 -1.94 3.04 5.24
N ARG A 36 -2.76 3.81 4.51
CA ARG A 36 -3.57 3.26 3.41
C ARG A 36 -2.68 3.04 2.18
N GLU A 37 -3.00 2.02 1.40
CA GLU A 37 -2.13 1.56 0.33
C GLU A 37 -2.32 2.36 -0.97
N GLU A 38 -1.22 2.73 -1.62
CA GLU A 38 -1.18 3.21 -2.99
C GLU A 38 -1.29 2.06 -3.99
N VAL A 39 -1.76 2.40 -5.20
CA VAL A 39 -1.72 1.52 -6.37
C VAL A 39 -0.92 2.20 -7.47
N VAL A 40 0.08 1.50 -8.02
CA VAL A 40 0.91 2.00 -9.12
C VAL A 40 0.59 1.23 -10.39
N LEU A 41 0.28 1.98 -11.45
CA LEU A 41 -0.16 1.45 -12.73
C LEU A 41 0.68 2.03 -13.87
N VAL A 42 0.86 1.25 -14.94
CA VAL A 42 1.47 1.72 -16.18
C VAL A 42 0.42 2.49 -16.99
N ALA A 43 0.79 3.67 -17.50
CA ALA A 43 -0.06 4.44 -18.40
C ALA A 43 -0.35 3.68 -19.71
N PRO A 44 -1.43 4.00 -20.45
CA PRO A 44 -1.80 3.27 -21.68
C PRO A 44 -0.69 3.20 -22.73
N ASP A 45 0.11 4.26 -22.81
CA ASP A 45 1.23 4.43 -23.75
C ASP A 45 2.54 3.78 -23.26
N ALA A 46 2.53 3.18 -22.05
CA ALA A 46 3.70 2.65 -21.36
C ALA A 46 4.86 3.65 -21.15
N ALA A 47 4.60 4.96 -21.28
CA ALA A 47 5.62 6.00 -21.16
C ALA A 47 5.79 6.52 -19.72
N SER A 48 4.84 6.21 -18.84
CA SER A 48 4.85 6.68 -17.44
C SER A 48 4.20 5.70 -16.47
N LEU A 49 4.49 5.89 -15.19
CA LEU A 49 3.79 5.26 -14.07
C LEU A 49 2.84 6.27 -13.42
N ARG A 50 1.65 5.80 -13.05
CA ARG A 50 0.65 6.56 -12.32
C ARG A 50 0.53 6.00 -10.91
N VAL A 51 0.79 6.85 -9.92
CA VAL A 51 0.63 6.52 -8.50
C VAL A 51 -0.73 7.05 -8.03
N TYR A 52 -1.60 6.15 -7.59
CA TYR A 52 -2.90 6.49 -7.03
C TYR A 52 -2.85 6.35 -5.52
N THR A 53 -3.12 7.45 -4.81
CA THR A 53 -3.30 7.48 -3.35
C THR A 53 -4.75 7.82 -3.02
N THR A 54 -5.21 7.44 -1.84
CA THR A 54 -6.58 7.68 -1.41
C THR A 54 -6.78 9.10 -0.88
N THR A 55 -7.94 9.68 -1.19
CA THR A 55 -8.40 10.97 -0.63
C THR A 55 -9.55 10.79 0.36
N ILE A 56 -9.98 9.55 0.63
CA ILE A 56 -11.06 9.24 1.56
C ILE A 56 -10.54 9.46 2.99
N PRO A 57 -11.00 10.47 3.75
CA PRO A 57 -10.43 10.78 5.06
C PRO A 57 -10.57 9.62 6.06
N THR A 58 -9.64 9.55 7.01
CA THR A 58 -9.66 8.57 8.10
C THR A 58 -9.38 9.24 9.45
N ASP A 59 -10.00 8.70 10.49
CA ASP A 59 -9.79 9.07 11.90
C ASP A 59 -8.70 8.21 12.57
N ARG A 60 -8.18 7.19 11.88
CA ARG A 60 -7.19 6.25 12.39
C ARG A 60 -5.77 6.67 12.00
N ARG A 61 -4.89 6.74 12.98
CA ARG A 61 -3.45 6.90 12.76
C ARG A 61 -2.73 5.61 13.11
N LEU A 62 -2.15 4.97 12.11
CA LEU A 62 -1.29 3.80 12.28
C LEU A 62 0.13 4.14 11.81
N PRO A 63 1.18 3.50 12.33
CA PRO A 63 2.50 3.55 11.72
C PRO A 63 2.41 3.08 10.25
N THR A 64 3.27 3.62 9.38
CA THR A 64 3.41 3.09 8.02
C THR A 64 3.59 1.58 8.05
N LEU A 65 2.88 0.86 7.18
CA LEU A 65 2.94 -0.58 7.05
C LEU A 65 4.33 -1.02 6.58
N LEU A 66 5.13 -0.14 5.96
CA LEU A 66 6.54 -0.42 5.64
C LEU A 66 7.43 -0.61 6.86
N HIS A 67 6.99 -0.18 8.05
CA HIS A 67 7.68 -0.46 9.31
C HIS A 67 7.24 -1.77 9.97
N ASP A 68 6.21 -2.44 9.46
CA ASP A 68 5.87 -3.81 9.84
C ASP A 68 6.76 -4.80 9.07
N PRO A 69 7.49 -5.70 9.75
CA PRO A 69 8.47 -6.56 9.11
C PRO A 69 7.84 -7.55 8.12
N GLN A 70 6.64 -8.05 8.38
CA GLN A 70 5.97 -9.01 7.50
C GLN A 70 5.41 -8.31 6.27
N TYR A 71 4.76 -7.17 6.45
CA TYR A 71 4.21 -6.37 5.37
C TYR A 71 5.32 -5.86 4.44
N ARG A 72 6.37 -5.26 5.00
CA ARG A 72 7.52 -4.73 4.26
C ARG A 72 8.14 -5.78 3.37
N LEU A 73 8.24 -7.00 3.88
CA LEU A 73 8.85 -8.13 3.21
C LEU A 73 7.90 -8.75 2.18
N GLY A 74 6.61 -8.83 2.48
CA GLY A 74 5.56 -9.15 1.51
C GLY A 74 5.59 -8.22 0.29
N LEU A 75 5.85 -6.93 0.50
CA LEU A 75 5.98 -5.96 -0.59
C LEU A 75 7.22 -6.22 -1.45
N VAL A 76 8.35 -6.60 -0.85
CA VAL A 76 9.58 -6.98 -1.58
C VAL A 76 9.33 -8.14 -2.54
N TRP A 77 8.52 -9.12 -2.14
CA TRP A 77 8.25 -10.29 -2.96
C TRP A 77 7.01 -10.19 -3.84
N GLN A 78 6.32 -9.03 -3.82
CA GLN A 78 5.09 -8.87 -4.60
C GLN A 78 5.32 -9.08 -6.10
N ASN A 79 6.51 -8.79 -6.62
CA ASN A 79 6.87 -9.00 -8.03
C ASN A 79 7.13 -10.46 -8.42
N VAL A 80 7.14 -11.39 -7.45
CA VAL A 80 7.57 -12.78 -7.67
C VAL A 80 6.41 -13.59 -8.25
N VAL A 81 6.56 -13.97 -9.53
CA VAL A 81 5.67 -14.87 -10.27
C VAL A 81 4.21 -14.37 -10.30
N TYR A 82 3.35 -14.89 -9.42
CA TYR A 82 1.95 -14.53 -9.36
C TYR A 82 1.74 -13.64 -8.15
N ASN A 83 1.82 -12.33 -8.41
CA ASN A 83 1.79 -11.28 -7.40
C ASN A 83 0.67 -11.53 -6.37
N LYS A 84 1.04 -11.50 -5.09
CA LYS A 84 0.12 -11.65 -3.95
C LYS A 84 0.05 -10.37 -3.14
N PRO A 85 -1.11 -10.05 -2.54
CA PRO A 85 -1.23 -8.91 -1.63
C PRO A 85 -0.34 -9.11 -0.39
N CYS A 86 0.04 -7.99 0.23
CA CYS A 86 0.85 -7.96 1.43
C CYS A 86 -0.04 -7.97 2.68
N TYR A 87 0.44 -8.58 3.76
CA TYR A 87 -0.30 -8.69 5.02
C TYR A 87 0.58 -8.27 6.20
N PRO A 88 0.08 -7.42 7.12
CA PRO A 88 0.82 -7.05 8.32
C PRO A 88 0.97 -8.24 9.28
N SER A 89 1.95 -8.15 10.18
CA SER A 89 2.20 -9.18 11.21
C SER A 89 1.14 -9.21 12.32
N TYR A 90 0.24 -8.23 12.35
CA TYR A 90 -0.82 -8.08 13.33
C TYR A 90 -2.20 -8.02 12.66
N TYR A 91 -3.26 -8.26 13.44
CA TYR A 91 -4.63 -8.13 12.96
C TYR A 91 -4.97 -6.67 12.68
N LEU A 92 -5.20 -6.34 11.40
CA LEU A 92 -5.64 -5.03 10.93
C LEU A 92 -7.10 -5.14 10.47
N GLY A 93 -8.04 -4.68 11.31
CA GLY A 93 -9.46 -4.82 11.05
C GLY A 93 -10.36 -4.27 12.14
N ASP A 94 -11.66 -4.48 12.01
CA ASP A 94 -12.64 -4.06 13.02
C ASP A 94 -12.38 -4.75 14.36
N GLY A 95 -12.42 -4.00 15.46
CA GLY A 95 -12.12 -4.51 16.80
C GLY A 95 -10.64 -4.83 17.06
N MET A 96 -9.71 -4.38 16.21
CA MET A 96 -8.27 -4.57 16.46
C MET A 96 -7.79 -3.88 17.74
N ALA A 97 -6.76 -4.45 18.36
CA ALA A 97 -5.98 -3.76 19.38
C ALA A 97 -5.06 -2.71 18.73
N GLU A 98 -4.58 -1.76 19.51
CA GLU A 98 -3.54 -0.81 19.06
C GLU A 98 -2.29 -1.61 18.65
N PRO A 99 -1.74 -1.41 17.44
CA PRO A 99 -0.59 -2.17 16.99
C PRO A 99 0.64 -1.83 17.84
N PRO A 100 1.53 -2.82 18.08
CA PRO A 100 2.76 -2.56 18.82
C PRO A 100 3.62 -1.54 18.06
N ARG A 101 4.34 -0.70 18.82
CA ARG A 101 5.34 0.19 18.22
C ARG A 101 6.37 -0.66 17.44
N PRO A 102 6.67 -0.34 16.18
CA PRO A 102 7.65 -1.09 15.40
C PRO A 102 9.02 -1.14 16.10
N ALA A 103 9.52 -2.36 16.32
CA ALA A 103 10.82 -2.61 16.93
C ALA A 103 11.93 -2.58 15.86
N ILE A 104 12.15 -1.40 15.27
CA ILE A 104 13.07 -1.19 14.15
C ILE A 104 14.15 -0.16 14.47
N ARG A 105 15.26 -0.26 13.75
CA ARG A 105 16.29 0.77 13.67
C ARG A 105 16.56 1.10 12.21
N VAL A 106 16.81 2.37 11.92
CA VAL A 106 17.18 2.79 10.57
C VAL A 106 18.60 2.31 10.28
N ALA A 107 18.80 1.63 9.15
CA ALA A 107 20.12 1.24 8.70
C ALA A 107 20.89 2.46 8.18
N GLY A 108 22.20 2.53 8.47
CA GLY A 108 23.08 3.54 7.87
C GLY A 108 23.15 4.91 8.56
N GLY A 109 22.53 5.11 9.73
CA GLY A 109 22.82 6.28 10.59
C GLY A 109 22.48 7.67 10.02
N GLY A 110 21.80 7.77 8.88
CA GLY A 110 21.31 9.02 8.31
C GLY A 110 22.36 9.78 7.49
N GLU A 111 22.64 9.33 6.27
CA GLU A 111 23.05 10.26 5.21
C GLU A 111 21.78 10.93 4.68
N SER A 112 21.34 12.01 5.33
CA SER A 112 20.56 13.00 4.61
C SER A 112 21.40 13.44 3.43
N ILE A 113 20.84 13.40 2.22
CA ILE A 113 21.30 14.26 1.12
C ILE A 113 21.61 15.62 1.73
N ALA A 114 22.89 15.98 1.76
CA ALA A 114 23.36 17.23 2.34
C ALA A 114 22.47 18.35 1.80
N GLU A 115 21.85 19.13 2.68
CA GLU A 115 21.31 20.40 2.25
C GLU A 115 22.47 21.17 1.64
N GLY A 116 22.39 21.43 0.34
CA GLY A 116 23.41 22.15 -0.38
C GLY A 116 23.53 23.58 0.16
N ASP A 117 24.77 24.05 0.24
CA ASP A 117 25.10 25.47 0.25
C ASP A 117 24.61 26.16 -1.03
#